data_AF-A0A821PZJ2-F1
#
_entry.id   AF-A0A821PZJ2-F1
#
_cell.length_a   1.000
_cell.length_b   1.000
_cell.length_c   1.000
_cell.angle_alpha   90.00
_cell.angle_beta   90.00
_cell.angle_gamma   90.00
#
_symmetry.space_group_name_H-M   'P 1'
#
loop_
_entity.id
_entity.type
_entity.pdbx_description
1 polymer ?
#
loop_
_entity_poly.entity_id
_entity_poly.type
_entity_poly.pdbx_seq_one_letter_code
_entity_poly.pdbx_strand_id
1 'polypeptide(L)'
;VFTIDVRHEIPSTTFKQLFSFNYGTGAFPSNLILVNNSLSINTQIFGQYGAGTLIKMDRDGENAKLVYAFGRDKTLGCCPWGQLVLVADEQQQYLYGTTMGAADCPSTIYRVGLTMMTNQIELVATF
;
A
#
# COMPACT_ATOMS: atom_id res chain seq x y z
N VAL A 1 -13.51 -33.78 41.48
CA VAL A 1 -13.12 -32.44 40.97
C VAL A 1 -12.62 -32.65 39.55
N PHE A 2 -13.41 -32.27 38.55
CA PHE A 2 -12.96 -32.31 37.15
C PHE A 2 -12.57 -30.88 36.76
N THR A 3 -11.30 -30.70 36.43
CA THR A 3 -10.79 -29.46 35.87
C THR A 3 -11.03 -29.52 34.36
N ILE A 4 -11.84 -28.61 33.83
CA ILE A 4 -11.96 -28.42 32.39
C ILE A 4 -10.76 -27.58 31.97
N ASP A 5 -9.83 -28.19 31.23
CA ASP A 5 -8.74 -27.48 30.55
C ASP A 5 -9.30 -26.88 29.26
N VAL A 6 -9.70 -25.61 29.29
CA VAL A 6 -10.15 -24.89 28.09
C VAL A 6 -8.93 -24.36 27.35
N ARG A 7 -8.22 -25.25 26.64
CA ARG A 7 -7.37 -24.82 25.52
C ARG A 7 -8.22 -24.79 24.27
N HIS A 8 -8.92 -23.69 24.08
CA HIS A 8 -9.62 -23.41 22.84
C HIS A 8 -8.73 -22.55 21.94
N GLU A 9 -7.69 -23.16 21.36
CA GLU A 9 -7.10 -22.64 20.14
C GLU A 9 -7.89 -23.22 18.97
N ILE A 10 -9.03 -22.59 18.63
CA ILE A 10 -9.51 -22.72 17.26
C ILE A 10 -8.51 -21.95 16.39
N PRO A 11 -7.86 -22.58 15.40
CA PRO A 11 -7.20 -21.81 14.36
C PRO A 11 -8.29 -20.98 13.68
N SER A 12 -8.30 -19.67 13.91
CA SER A 12 -9.33 -18.82 13.33
C SER A 12 -9.17 -18.85 11.82
N THR A 13 -10.01 -19.60 11.13
CA THR A 13 -10.09 -19.57 9.65
C THR A 13 -10.53 -18.20 9.12
N THR A 14 -10.90 -17.28 10.02
CA THR A 14 -11.36 -15.91 9.74
C THR A 14 -10.28 -14.84 9.86
N PHE A 15 -9.19 -15.07 10.60
CA PHE A 15 -8.09 -14.10 10.74
C PHE A 15 -6.81 -14.67 10.15
N LYS A 16 -6.24 -13.95 9.18
CA LYS A 16 -4.93 -14.24 8.57
C LYS A 16 -4.12 -12.95 8.60
N GLN A 17 -2.96 -12.99 9.26
CA GLN A 17 -1.97 -11.92 9.14
C GLN A 17 -1.35 -11.97 7.74
N LEU A 18 -1.51 -10.90 6.96
CA LEU A 18 -1.03 -10.84 5.56
C LEU A 18 0.39 -10.31 5.45
N PHE A 19 0.76 -9.33 6.28
CA PHE A 19 2.05 -8.66 6.19
C PHE A 19 2.44 -8.03 7.54
N SER A 20 3.73 -8.11 7.88
CA SER A 20 4.31 -7.46 9.06
C SER A 20 5.16 -6.27 8.66
N PHE A 21 4.75 -5.08 9.09
CA PHE A 21 5.55 -3.87 8.95
C PHE A 21 6.69 -3.85 9.97
N ASN A 22 7.84 -3.31 9.57
CA ASN A 22 9.01 -3.09 10.41
C ASN A 22 9.71 -1.78 9.99
N TYR A 23 10.74 -1.35 10.72
CA TYR A 23 11.40 -0.08 10.39
C TYR A 23 12.01 -0.02 8.98
N GLY A 24 12.35 -1.15 8.36
CA GLY A 24 12.82 -1.21 6.98
C GLY A 24 11.69 -1.08 5.94
N THR A 25 10.52 -1.64 6.21
CA THR A 25 9.34 -1.54 5.33
C THR A 25 8.50 -0.30 5.61
N GLY A 26 8.77 0.43 6.69
CA GLY A 26 8.00 1.55 7.18
C GLY A 26 7.09 1.15 8.34
N ALA A 27 6.73 2.11 9.20
CA ALA A 27 5.85 1.88 10.35
C ALA A 27 4.67 2.86 10.36
N PHE A 28 3.71 2.59 11.24
CA PHE A 28 2.43 3.30 11.31
C PHE A 28 1.69 3.22 9.96
N PRO A 29 1.30 2.00 9.53
CA PRO A 29 0.47 1.85 8.34
C PRO A 29 -0.83 2.63 8.54
N SER A 30 -1.12 3.56 7.64
CA SER A 30 -2.18 4.54 7.85
C SER A 30 -3.40 4.29 6.97
N ASN A 31 -3.21 3.76 5.77
CA ASN A 31 -4.28 3.65 4.76
C ASN A 31 -4.08 2.43 3.89
N LEU A 32 -5.16 1.69 3.63
CA LEU A 32 -5.21 0.51 2.78
C LEU A 32 -6.29 0.67 1.71
N ILE A 33 -5.95 0.38 0.46
CA ILE A 33 -6.92 0.30 -0.65
C ILE A 33 -6.70 -0.99 -1.45
N LEU A 34 -7.79 -1.61 -1.89
CA LEU A 34 -7.78 -2.76 -2.80
C LEU A 34 -8.08 -2.26 -4.22
N VAL A 35 -7.17 -2.50 -5.17
CA VAL A 35 -7.34 -2.18 -6.59
C VAL A 35 -6.81 -3.32 -7.45
N ASN A 36 -7.59 -3.80 -8.41
CA ASN A 36 -7.21 -4.88 -9.34
C ASN A 36 -6.58 -6.10 -8.66
N ASN A 37 -7.21 -6.57 -7.57
CA ASN A 37 -6.76 -7.70 -6.74
C ASN A 37 -5.41 -7.48 -6.00
N SER A 38 -4.89 -6.26 -5.97
CA SER A 38 -3.73 -5.90 -5.16
C SER A 38 -4.08 -4.89 -4.08
N LEU A 39 -3.54 -5.09 -2.88
CA LEU A 39 -3.60 -4.18 -1.76
C LEU A 39 -2.47 -3.16 -1.87
N SER A 40 -2.77 -1.87 -1.73
CA SER A 40 -1.77 -0.80 -1.62
C SER A 40 -1.90 -0.11 -0.26
N ILE A 41 -0.78 0.04 0.45
CA ILE A 41 -0.71 0.61 1.79
C ILE A 41 0.37 1.68 1.90
N ASN A 42 0.02 2.79 2.54
CA ASN A 42 0.98 3.78 3.01
C ASN A 42 1.42 3.52 4.45
N THR A 43 2.69 3.79 4.74
CA THR A 43 3.22 3.94 6.10
C THR A 43 3.63 5.39 6.33
N GLN A 44 3.46 5.90 7.56
CA GLN A 44 3.73 7.31 7.84
C GLN A 44 5.23 7.58 8.02
N ILE A 45 5.98 6.71 8.70
CA ILE A 45 7.39 6.99 9.02
C ILE A 45 8.26 5.75 8.88
N PHE A 46 9.57 5.91 9.06
CA PHE A 46 10.59 4.89 8.78
C PHE A 46 10.62 4.50 7.29
N GLY A 47 11.16 3.32 6.96
CA GLY A 47 11.52 2.97 5.59
C GLY A 47 12.89 3.52 5.19
N GLN A 48 13.27 3.28 3.93
CA GLN A 48 14.60 3.59 3.39
C GLN A 48 15.10 5.02 3.70
N TYR A 49 14.21 6.01 3.64
CA TYR A 49 14.55 7.42 3.87
C TYR A 49 13.86 8.01 5.11
N GLY A 50 13.30 7.17 5.98
CA GLY A 50 12.75 7.58 7.27
C GLY A 50 11.45 8.37 7.23
N ALA A 51 10.79 8.45 6.07
CA ALA A 51 9.63 9.32 5.83
C ALA A 51 8.37 8.59 5.34
N GLY A 52 8.34 7.26 5.50
CA GLY A 52 7.23 6.41 5.10
C GLY A 52 7.45 5.72 3.75
N THR A 53 6.55 4.80 3.41
CA THR A 53 6.60 3.98 2.21
C THR A 53 5.21 3.79 1.63
N LEU A 54 5.13 3.58 0.32
CA LEU A 54 3.98 2.98 -0.34
C LEU A 54 4.37 1.55 -0.73
N ILE A 55 3.63 0.57 -0.22
CA ILE A 55 3.81 -0.84 -0.50
C ILE A 55 2.59 -1.36 -1.26
N LYS A 56 2.81 -2.24 -2.24
CA LYS A 56 1.78 -2.98 -2.94
C LYS A 56 2.00 -4.48 -2.74
N MET A 57 0.94 -5.24 -2.49
CA MET A 57 0.97 -6.69 -2.34
C MET A 57 -0.28 -7.32 -2.92
N ASP A 58 -0.29 -8.62 -3.12
CA ASP A 58 -1.49 -9.35 -3.51
C ASP A 58 -2.48 -9.44 -2.35
N ARG A 59 -3.75 -9.71 -2.65
CA ARG A 59 -4.82 -9.76 -1.64
C ARG A 59 -4.60 -10.82 -0.56
N ASP A 60 -3.82 -11.86 -0.86
CA ASP A 60 -3.45 -12.94 0.06
C ASP A 60 -2.20 -12.63 0.92
N GLY A 61 -1.59 -11.45 0.73
CA GLY A 61 -0.38 -11.00 1.42
C GLY A 61 0.92 -11.35 0.70
N GLU A 62 0.86 -12.08 -0.42
CA GLU A 62 2.04 -12.45 -1.18
C GLU A 62 2.55 -11.29 -2.05
N ASN A 63 3.75 -11.45 -2.60
CA ASN A 63 4.36 -10.52 -3.55
C ASN A 63 4.40 -9.05 -3.10
N ALA A 64 4.59 -8.81 -1.80
CA ALA A 64 4.76 -7.47 -1.27
C ALA A 64 6.00 -6.78 -1.86
N LYS A 65 5.78 -5.60 -2.44
CA LYS A 65 6.78 -4.80 -3.16
C LYS A 65 6.72 -3.36 -2.68
N LEU A 66 7.89 -2.79 -2.45
CA LEU A 66 8.04 -1.34 -2.28
C LEU A 66 7.74 -0.67 -3.62
N VAL A 67 6.73 0.20 -3.64
CA VAL A 67 6.38 1.02 -4.81
C VAL A 67 7.13 2.34 -4.75
N TYR A 68 7.17 2.94 -3.56
CA TYR A 68 7.85 4.21 -3.34
C TYR A 68 8.32 4.34 -1.89
N ALA A 69 9.52 4.86 -1.68
CA ALA A 69 10.01 5.27 -0.38
C ALA A 69 10.04 6.80 -0.33
N PHE A 70 9.27 7.38 0.59
CA PHE A 70 9.21 8.84 0.74
C PHE A 70 10.47 9.32 1.46
N GLY A 71 11.07 10.39 0.93
CA GLY A 71 12.23 11.06 1.49
C GLY A 71 11.86 12.33 2.25
N ARG A 72 12.79 12.82 3.05
CA ARG A 72 12.71 14.18 3.63
C ARG A 72 13.24 15.25 2.68
N ASP A 73 13.37 14.94 1.39
CA ASP A 73 13.75 15.92 0.38
C ASP A 73 12.63 16.95 0.22
N LYS A 74 13.02 18.21 -0.01
CA LYS A 74 12.12 19.37 0.08
C LYS A 74 11.09 19.45 -1.05
N THR A 75 11.04 18.49 -1.97
CA THR A 75 10.29 18.63 -3.22
C THR A 75 9.11 17.69 -3.36
N LEU A 76 9.18 16.47 -2.80
CA LEU A 76 8.17 15.43 -3.07
C LEU A 76 7.20 15.20 -1.90
N GLY A 77 7.56 15.70 -0.71
CA GLY A 77 6.77 15.58 0.51
C GLY A 77 6.97 14.24 1.22
N CYS A 78 6.56 14.19 2.49
CA CYS A 78 6.84 13.08 3.39
C CYS A 78 5.74 12.88 4.43
N CYS A 79 5.85 11.75 5.12
CA CYS A 79 4.85 11.33 6.08
C CYS A 79 3.49 11.18 5.41
N PRO A 80 3.34 10.19 4.50
CA PRO A 80 2.07 9.91 3.83
C PRO A 80 0.93 9.78 4.84
N TRP A 81 -0.12 10.56 4.63
CA TRP A 81 -1.26 10.62 5.53
C TRP A 81 -2.54 10.69 4.72
N GLY A 82 -3.62 10.13 5.25
CA GLY A 82 -4.94 10.16 4.62
C GLY A 82 -5.13 9.12 3.52
N GLN A 83 -6.39 8.92 3.15
CA GLN A 83 -6.81 7.83 2.27
C GLN A 83 -6.16 7.93 0.89
N LEU A 84 -5.83 6.75 0.33
CA LEU A 84 -5.52 6.63 -1.09
C LEU A 84 -6.84 6.68 -1.88
N VAL A 85 -6.86 7.44 -2.96
CA VAL A 85 -8.02 7.56 -3.85
C VAL A 85 -7.66 7.01 -5.22
N LEU A 86 -8.41 6.02 -5.69
CA LEU A 86 -8.30 5.53 -7.07
C LEU A 86 -9.03 6.50 -8.00
N VAL A 87 -8.31 7.02 -8.99
CA VAL A 87 -8.86 7.75 -10.12
C VAL A 87 -8.48 7.00 -11.38
N ALA A 88 -9.49 6.64 -12.16
CA ALA A 88 -9.34 5.88 -13.39
C ALA A 88 -10.01 6.62 -14.55
N ASP A 89 -9.34 6.63 -15.70
CA ASP A 89 -9.94 6.91 -17.00
C ASP A 89 -9.83 5.67 -17.89
N GLU A 90 -10.26 5.78 -19.15
CA GLU A 90 -10.30 4.64 -20.09
C GLU A 90 -8.91 4.05 -20.38
N GLN A 91 -7.83 4.81 -20.16
CA GLN A 91 -6.48 4.45 -20.56
C GLN A 91 -5.53 4.27 -19.36
N GLN A 92 -5.81 4.90 -18.23
CA GLN A 92 -4.89 5.03 -17.10
C GLN A 92 -5.60 4.94 -15.75
N GLN A 93 -4.90 4.37 -14.78
CA GLN A 93 -5.33 4.32 -13.39
C GLN A 93 -4.25 4.90 -12.50
N TYR A 94 -4.64 5.76 -11.57
CA TYR A 94 -3.76 6.43 -10.63
C TYR A 94 -4.30 6.28 -9.21
N LEU A 95 -3.40 6.02 -8.27
CA LEU A 95 -3.67 6.23 -6.85
C LEU A 95 -3.18 7.61 -6.46
N TYR A 96 -4.08 8.46 -6.01
CA TYR A 96 -3.78 9.75 -5.42
C TYR A 96 -3.67 9.62 -3.90
N GLY A 97 -2.78 10.40 -3.29
CA GLY A 97 -2.61 10.45 -1.85
C GLY A 97 -2.07 11.79 -1.39
N THR A 98 -2.01 11.97 -0.08
CA THR A 98 -1.48 13.18 0.54
C THR A 98 -0.31 12.87 1.46
N THR A 99 0.58 13.85 1.62
CA THR A 99 1.65 13.82 2.61
C THR A 99 1.39 14.91 3.65
N MET A 100 1.57 14.63 4.93
CA MET A 100 1.36 15.64 5.97
C MET A 100 2.53 16.63 6.08
N GLY A 101 3.72 16.25 5.61
CA GLY A 101 4.95 17.05 5.75
C GLY A 101 5.57 17.01 7.15
N ALA A 102 6.65 17.77 7.31
CA ALA A 102 7.37 18.03 8.56
C ALA A 102 8.12 19.37 8.44
N ALA A 103 8.87 19.78 9.47
CA ALA A 103 9.57 21.08 9.49
C ALA A 103 10.44 21.34 8.22
N ASP A 104 11.12 20.32 7.71
CA ASP A 104 12.00 20.42 6.52
C ASP A 104 11.44 19.72 5.28
N CYS A 105 10.15 19.43 5.26
CA CYS A 105 9.55 18.59 4.26
C CYS A 105 8.10 19.02 3.96
N PRO A 106 7.75 19.37 2.72
CA PRO A 106 6.44 19.93 2.42
C PRO A 106 5.32 18.90 2.54
N SER A 107 4.10 19.39 2.77
CA SER A 107 2.87 18.64 2.54
C SER A 107 2.52 18.74 1.05
N THR A 108 2.19 17.61 0.43
CA THR A 108 1.95 17.50 -1.02
C THR A 108 0.75 16.61 -1.31
N ILE A 109 0.17 16.79 -2.49
CA ILE A 109 -0.70 15.79 -3.12
C ILE A 109 0.17 15.07 -4.15
N TYR A 110 0.18 13.73 -4.11
CA TYR A 110 0.93 12.92 -5.06
C TYR A 110 0.00 11.95 -5.80
N ARG A 111 0.48 11.43 -6.93
CA ARG A 111 -0.15 10.30 -7.62
C ARG A 111 0.88 9.26 -8.01
N VAL A 112 0.49 8.00 -8.03
CA VAL A 112 1.27 6.90 -8.60
C VAL A 112 0.45 6.19 -9.66
N GLY A 113 1.08 5.96 -10.82
CA GLY A 113 0.45 5.21 -11.90
C GLY A 113 0.37 3.73 -11.54
N LEU A 114 -0.78 3.12 -11.78
CA LEU A 114 -0.94 1.68 -11.73
C LEU A 114 -0.71 1.14 -13.13
N THR A 115 0.22 0.22 -13.29
CA THR A 115 0.36 -0.51 -14.55
C THR A 115 -0.89 -1.34 -14.75
N MET A 116 -1.65 -1.03 -15.80
CA MET A 116 -2.69 -1.92 -16.30
C MET A 116 -1.98 -3.18 -16.79
N MET A 117 -2.33 -4.35 -16.26
CA MET A 117 -1.99 -5.59 -16.95
C MET A 117 -2.84 -5.62 -18.21
N THR A 118 -2.32 -5.06 -19.30
CA THR A 118 -2.97 -5.14 -20.61
C THR A 118 -2.83 -6.57 -21.10
N ASN A 119 -3.82 -7.41 -20.81
CA ASN A 119 -4.04 -8.65 -21.56
C ASN A 119 -4.64 -8.33 -22.94
N GLN A 120 -4.00 -7.45 -23.70
CA GLN A 120 -4.43 -7.13 -25.07
C GLN A 120 -3.56 -7.93 -26.03
N ILE A 121 -4.08 -9.07 -26.47
CA ILE A 121 -3.87 -9.49 -27.86
C ILE A 121 -4.73 -8.52 -28.66
N GLU A 122 -4.14 -7.47 -29.22
CA GLU A 122 -4.82 -6.72 -30.27
C GLU A 122 -4.98 -7.64 -31.48
N LEU A 123 -6.19 -8.17 -31.67
CA LEU A 123 -6.59 -8.65 -32.98
C LEU A 123 -6.83 -7.41 -33.83
N VAL A 124 -5.81 -6.96 -34.56
CA VAL A 124 -6.01 -6.02 -35.65
C VAL A 124 -6.86 -6.76 -36.68
N ALA A 125 -8.16 -6.48 -36.68
CA ALA A 125 -9.07 -7.03 -37.67
C ALA A 125 -8.57 -6.60 -39.05
N THR A 126 -8.22 -7.57 -39.88
CA THR A 126 -7.95 -7.37 -41.29
C THR A 126 -9.24 -6.97 -41.99
N PHE A 127 -9.25 -5.80 -42.63
CA PHE A 127 -10.02 -5.54 -43.84
C PHE A 127 -9.16 -4.69 -44.77
#